data_AF-A0A2V6FXF9-F1
#
_entry.id   AF-A0A2V6FXF9-F1
#
_cell.length_a   1.000
_cell.length_b   1.000
_cell.length_c   1.000
_cell.angle_alpha   90.00
_cell.angle_beta   90.00
_cell.angle_gamma   90.00
#
_symmetry.space_group_name_H-M   'P 1'
#
loop_
_entity.id
_entity.type
_entity.pdbx_description
1 polymer ?
#
loop_
_entity_poly.entity_id
_entity_poly.type
_entity_poly.pdbx_seq_one_letter_code
_entity_poly.pdbx_strand_id
1 'polypeptide(L)'
;MKHLNEGRRDLDSLVVTIELTLVSIIQGVALFFLTDSSRALLSMPNASAFIYIAAGLCVIFIFWSRSVIHTLTLIRWPLEFGHNFFYIAAALGEAILFSRLDNPPVWFWLSAAYAGVVWLLFIYDMRLIRARIAESRDDSERALYARAMSDQLLNIRALAPLLFVLNLACAIAIWSWPDLFIARGRHIWLISGQLLSFIGYLFYTSRYFSAIAPLILGSRRTN
;
A
#
# COMPACT_ATOMS: atom_id res chain seq x y z
N MET A 1 -20.20 -17.67 -29.63
CA MET A 1 -19.30 -16.52 -29.31
C MET A 1 -19.86 -15.58 -28.24
N LYS A 2 -21.13 -15.14 -28.31
CA LYS A 2 -21.75 -14.24 -27.29
C LYS A 2 -21.70 -14.79 -25.85
N HIS A 3 -22.10 -16.06 -25.64
CA HIS A 3 -22.06 -16.74 -24.34
C HIS A 3 -20.65 -16.88 -23.71
N LEU A 4 -19.59 -17.00 -24.54
CA LEU A 4 -18.20 -17.11 -24.04
C LEU A 4 -17.68 -15.75 -23.54
N ASN A 5 -18.12 -14.65 -24.15
CA ASN A 5 -17.76 -13.29 -23.73
C ASN A 5 -18.49 -12.89 -22.43
N GLU A 6 -19.75 -13.30 -22.30
CA GLU A 6 -20.53 -13.12 -21.06
C GLU A 6 -19.91 -13.89 -19.89
N GLY A 7 -19.59 -15.18 -20.08
CA GLY A 7 -18.95 -15.98 -19.02
C GLY A 7 -17.59 -15.43 -18.58
N ARG A 8 -16.78 -14.88 -19.51
CA ARG A 8 -15.51 -14.24 -19.15
C ARG A 8 -15.71 -12.94 -18.37
N ARG A 9 -16.69 -12.12 -18.76
CA ARG A 9 -17.01 -10.87 -18.06
C ARG A 9 -17.55 -11.14 -16.65
N ASP A 10 -18.35 -12.18 -16.48
CA ASP A 10 -18.87 -12.60 -15.17
C ASP A 10 -17.72 -13.09 -14.27
N LEU A 11 -16.77 -13.85 -14.81
CA LEU A 11 -15.56 -14.25 -14.09
C LEU A 11 -14.68 -13.05 -13.71
N ASP A 12 -14.48 -12.09 -14.62
CA ASP A 12 -13.74 -10.87 -14.32
C ASP A 12 -14.39 -10.07 -13.19
N SER A 13 -15.73 -9.93 -13.22
CA SER A 13 -16.49 -9.27 -12.16
C SER A 13 -16.41 -10.03 -10.83
N LEU A 14 -16.46 -11.36 -10.87
CA LEU A 14 -16.34 -12.20 -9.69
C LEU A 14 -14.95 -12.06 -9.05
N VAL A 15 -13.88 -12.13 -9.84
CA VAL A 15 -12.50 -11.97 -9.35
C VAL A 15 -12.31 -10.59 -8.71
N VAL A 16 -12.76 -9.52 -9.37
CA VAL A 16 -12.71 -8.16 -8.80
C VAL A 16 -13.45 -8.08 -7.46
N THR A 17 -14.61 -8.72 -7.36
CA THR A 17 -15.38 -8.75 -6.11
C THR A 17 -14.65 -9.50 -5.00
N ILE A 18 -14.05 -10.66 -5.33
CA ILE A 18 -13.24 -11.43 -4.40
C ILE A 18 -12.06 -10.61 -3.89
N GLU A 19 -11.30 -9.96 -4.79
CA GLU A 19 -10.15 -9.13 -4.40
C GLU A 19 -10.55 -7.95 -3.52
N LEU A 20 -11.61 -7.22 -3.88
CA LEU A 20 -12.09 -6.07 -3.09
C LEU A 20 -12.60 -6.50 -1.70
N THR A 21 -13.21 -7.69 -1.62
CA THR A 21 -13.64 -8.27 -0.35
C THR A 21 -12.44 -8.67 0.49
N LEU A 22 -11.47 -9.37 -0.11
CA LEU A 22 -10.26 -9.85 0.55
C LEU A 22 -9.45 -8.69 1.12
N VAL A 23 -9.15 -7.67 0.31
CA VAL A 23 -8.39 -6.50 0.76
C VAL A 23 -9.11 -5.76 1.89
N SER A 24 -10.44 -5.65 1.83
CA SER A 24 -11.21 -4.97 2.88
C SER A 24 -11.19 -5.74 4.20
N ILE A 25 -11.29 -7.07 4.16
CA ILE A 25 -11.18 -7.93 5.36
C ILE A 25 -9.79 -7.82 5.96
N ILE A 26 -8.75 -7.96 5.14
CA ILE A 26 -7.34 -7.92 5.56
C ILE A 26 -7.00 -6.57 6.20
N GLN A 27 -7.47 -5.46 5.62
CA GLN A 27 -7.26 -4.13 6.18
C GLN A 27 -8.10 -3.89 7.45
N GLY A 28 -9.26 -4.53 7.57
CA GLY A 28 -10.00 -4.58 8.84
C GLY A 28 -9.21 -5.28 9.96
N VAL A 29 -8.49 -6.37 9.64
CA VAL A 29 -7.59 -7.05 10.59
C VAL A 29 -6.42 -6.14 10.98
N ALA A 30 -5.77 -5.47 10.02
CA ALA A 30 -4.71 -4.52 10.30
C ALA A 30 -5.18 -3.37 11.22
N LEU A 31 -6.39 -2.84 10.97
CA LEU A 31 -7.01 -1.82 11.80
C LEU A 31 -7.31 -2.32 13.22
N PHE A 32 -7.71 -3.59 13.39
CA PHE A 32 -7.88 -4.19 14.70
C PHE A 32 -6.57 -4.15 15.51
N PHE A 33 -5.46 -4.61 14.94
CA PHE A 33 -4.15 -4.58 15.61
C PHE A 33 -3.69 -3.16 15.95
N LEU A 34 -3.91 -2.21 15.04
CA LEU A 34 -3.63 -0.79 15.29
C LEU A 34 -4.46 -0.30 16.48
N THR A 35 -5.76 -0.58 16.51
CA THR A 35 -6.67 -0.15 17.57
C THR A 35 -6.31 -0.75 18.92
N ASP A 36 -6.02 -2.05 18.95
CA ASP A 36 -5.65 -2.77 20.16
C ASP A 36 -4.35 -2.22 20.77
N SER A 37 -3.31 -2.09 19.93
CA SER A 37 -2.03 -1.52 20.34
C SER A 37 -2.14 -0.04 20.76
N SER A 38 -3.02 0.71 20.09
CA SER A 38 -3.30 2.12 20.42
C SER A 38 -3.95 2.27 21.80
N ARG A 39 -4.89 1.39 22.16
CA ARG A 39 -5.61 1.46 23.45
C ARG A 39 -4.65 1.45 24.64
N ALA A 40 -3.65 0.57 24.59
CA ALA A 40 -2.63 0.47 25.63
C ALA A 40 -1.82 1.78 25.76
N LEU A 41 -1.47 2.39 24.63
CA LEU A 41 -0.66 3.61 24.59
C LEU A 41 -1.43 4.87 25.00
N LEU A 42 -2.70 4.97 24.62
CA LEU A 42 -3.55 6.12 24.98
C LEU A 42 -3.90 6.19 26.47
N SER A 43 -3.73 5.07 27.18
CA SER A 43 -3.92 5.00 28.64
C SER A 43 -2.73 5.57 29.41
N MET A 44 -1.63 5.90 28.72
CA MET A 44 -0.42 6.51 29.27
C MET A 44 -0.34 7.99 28.85
N PRO A 45 0.23 8.89 29.68
CA PRO A 45 0.42 10.30 29.33
C PRO A 45 1.57 10.46 28.32
N ASN A 46 1.37 10.00 27.08
CA ASN A 46 2.35 10.07 26.00
C ASN A 46 1.75 10.70 24.73
N ALA A 47 1.92 12.02 24.60
CA ALA A 47 1.43 12.78 23.46
C ALA A 47 2.06 12.34 22.11
N SER A 48 3.25 11.73 22.11
CA SER A 48 3.88 11.27 20.86
C SER A 48 3.17 10.06 20.27
N ALA A 49 2.44 9.28 21.08
CA ALA A 49 1.71 8.10 20.65
C ALA A 49 0.70 8.43 19.53
N PHE A 50 0.03 9.58 19.60
CA PHE A 50 -0.92 10.01 18.57
C PHE A 50 -0.30 10.11 17.17
N ILE A 51 0.97 10.52 17.08
CA ILE A 51 1.66 10.68 15.79
C ILE A 51 1.97 9.30 15.20
N TYR A 52 2.38 8.34 16.04
CA TYR A 52 2.60 6.95 15.61
C TYR A 52 1.30 6.27 15.18
N ILE A 53 0.21 6.48 15.93
CA ILE A 53 -1.11 5.95 15.58
C ILE A 53 -1.58 6.53 14.24
N ALA A 54 -1.43 7.84 14.05
CA ALA A 54 -1.77 8.50 12.78
C ALA A 54 -0.90 7.97 11.62
N ALA A 55 0.39 7.73 11.85
CA ALA A 55 1.27 7.14 10.85
C ALA A 55 0.86 5.71 10.49
N GLY A 56 0.52 4.86 11.48
CA GLY A 56 -0.01 3.52 11.24
C GLY A 56 -1.33 3.52 10.47
N LEU A 57 -2.23 4.45 10.78
CA LEU A 57 -3.47 4.62 10.03
C LEU A 57 -3.19 5.03 8.57
N CYS A 58 -2.19 5.87 8.34
CA CYS A 58 -1.79 6.21 6.97
C CYS A 58 -1.23 5.00 6.22
N VAL A 59 -0.47 4.10 6.87
CA VAL A 59 0.01 2.85 6.24
C VAL A 59 -1.18 2.03 5.73
N ILE A 60 -2.19 1.80 6.58
CA ILE A 60 -3.44 1.10 6.21
C ILE A 60 -4.09 1.77 5.00
N PHE A 61 -4.28 3.09 5.03
CA PHE A 61 -4.92 3.79 3.91
C PHE A 61 -4.11 3.74 2.61
N ILE A 62 -2.78 3.82 2.70
CA ILE A 62 -1.91 3.70 1.52
C ILE A 62 -2.05 2.31 0.93
N PHE A 63 -1.92 1.27 1.76
CA PHE A 63 -2.00 -0.11 1.29
C PHE A 63 -3.38 -0.40 0.68
N TRP A 64 -4.45 -0.07 1.41
CA TRP A 64 -5.82 -0.26 0.95
C TRP A 64 -6.09 0.47 -0.37
N SER A 65 -5.76 1.76 -0.47
CA SER A 65 -6.05 2.55 -1.68
C SER A 65 -5.27 2.06 -2.90
N ARG A 66 -3.99 1.67 -2.72
CA ARG A 66 -3.18 1.09 -3.80
C ARG A 66 -3.74 -0.25 -4.28
N SER A 67 -4.14 -1.11 -3.36
CA SER A 67 -4.76 -2.40 -3.68
C SER A 67 -6.10 -2.24 -4.41
N VAL A 68 -6.95 -1.29 -4.00
CA VAL A 68 -8.19 -0.98 -4.73
C VAL A 68 -7.89 -0.53 -6.16
N ILE A 69 -6.94 0.40 -6.34
CA ILE A 69 -6.54 0.88 -7.66
C ILE A 69 -5.98 -0.27 -8.52
N HIS A 70 -5.12 -1.11 -7.95
CA HIS A 70 -4.55 -2.28 -8.60
C HIS A 70 -5.65 -3.24 -9.07
N THR A 71 -6.58 -3.58 -8.19
CA THR A 71 -7.71 -4.47 -8.49
C THR A 71 -8.61 -3.91 -9.59
N LEU A 72 -8.94 -2.62 -9.54
CA LEU A 72 -9.82 -2.01 -10.55
C LEU A 72 -9.16 -1.87 -11.93
N THR A 73 -7.83 -1.85 -12.00
CA THR A 73 -7.07 -1.62 -13.22
C THR A 73 -6.53 -2.89 -13.85
N LEU A 74 -5.94 -3.81 -13.08
CA LEU A 74 -5.08 -4.89 -13.60
C LEU A 74 -5.66 -6.29 -13.39
N ILE A 75 -6.50 -6.47 -12.38
CA ILE A 75 -7.04 -7.77 -12.03
C ILE A 75 -8.19 -8.13 -12.99
N ARG A 76 -8.01 -9.28 -13.65
CA ARG A 76 -8.97 -9.97 -14.52
C ARG A 76 -8.72 -11.47 -14.37
N TRP A 77 -9.66 -12.30 -14.80
CA TRP A 77 -9.47 -13.73 -14.89
C TRP A 77 -8.23 -14.10 -15.74
N PRO A 78 -7.42 -15.10 -15.35
CA PRO A 78 -7.53 -15.96 -14.16
C PRO A 78 -6.98 -15.33 -12.87
N LEU A 79 -7.50 -15.80 -11.72
CA LEU A 79 -7.08 -15.35 -10.39
C LEU A 79 -5.64 -15.79 -10.09
N GLU A 80 -4.79 -14.83 -9.69
CA GLU A 80 -3.37 -15.08 -9.39
C GLU A 80 -3.17 -15.26 -7.88
N PHE A 81 -3.15 -16.50 -7.40
CA PHE A 81 -3.00 -16.82 -5.97
C PHE A 81 -1.77 -16.18 -5.31
N GLY A 82 -0.68 -15.99 -6.06
CA GLY A 82 0.53 -15.35 -5.56
C GLY A 82 0.26 -13.94 -5.01
N HIS A 83 -0.44 -13.11 -5.78
CA HIS A 83 -0.80 -11.75 -5.38
C HIS A 83 -1.71 -11.75 -4.14
N ASN A 84 -2.64 -12.70 -4.06
CA ASN A 84 -3.58 -12.78 -2.94
C ASN A 84 -2.90 -13.21 -1.64
N PHE A 85 -1.94 -14.14 -1.72
CA PHE A 85 -1.10 -14.49 -0.57
C PHE A 85 -0.25 -13.31 -0.10
N PHE A 86 0.15 -12.41 -1.00
CA PHE A 86 0.86 -11.19 -0.59
C PHE A 86 -0.02 -10.23 0.19
N TYR A 87 -1.32 -10.13 -0.08
CA TYR A 87 -2.22 -9.36 0.80
C TYR A 87 -2.22 -9.89 2.23
N ILE A 88 -2.20 -11.21 2.41
CA ILE A 88 -2.14 -11.84 3.74
C ILE A 88 -0.78 -11.54 4.41
N ALA A 89 0.32 -11.70 3.67
CA ALA A 89 1.65 -11.38 4.17
C ALA A 89 1.79 -9.89 4.55
N ALA A 90 1.15 -9.00 3.80
CA ALA A 90 1.11 -7.57 4.11
C ALA A 90 0.36 -7.28 5.41
N ALA A 91 -0.83 -7.87 5.63
CA ALA A 91 -1.51 -7.73 6.92
C ALA A 91 -0.70 -8.26 8.09
N LEU A 92 0.03 -9.37 7.90
CA LEU A 92 0.95 -9.87 8.93
C LEU A 92 2.05 -8.83 9.22
N GLY A 93 2.64 -8.24 8.18
CA GLY A 93 3.65 -7.19 8.33
C GLY A 93 3.10 -5.95 9.04
N GLU A 94 1.89 -5.50 8.68
CA GLU A 94 1.20 -4.40 9.35
C GLU A 94 0.91 -4.72 10.82
N ALA A 95 0.41 -5.91 11.13
CA ALA A 95 0.15 -6.35 12.50
C ALA A 95 1.43 -6.35 13.35
N ILE A 96 2.53 -6.88 12.81
CA ILE A 96 3.84 -6.87 13.48
C ILE A 96 4.32 -5.43 13.69
N LEU A 97 4.18 -4.57 12.69
CA LEU A 97 4.56 -3.15 12.78
C LEU A 97 3.76 -2.42 13.87
N PHE A 98 2.43 -2.59 13.88
CA PHE A 98 1.55 -1.90 14.82
C PHE A 98 1.68 -2.41 16.26
N SER A 99 2.11 -3.66 16.44
CA SER A 99 2.43 -4.19 17.77
C SER A 99 3.62 -3.49 18.46
N ARG A 100 4.36 -2.64 17.75
CA ARG A 100 5.59 -1.96 18.23
C ARG A 100 5.50 -0.43 18.18
N LEU A 101 4.30 0.13 18.27
CA LEU A 101 4.07 1.58 18.33
C LEU A 101 4.73 2.25 19.56
N ASP A 102 4.98 1.48 20.62
CA ASP A 102 5.61 1.92 21.87
C ASP A 102 7.13 2.06 21.77
N ASN A 103 7.73 1.50 20.71
CA ASN A 103 9.18 1.38 20.56
C ASN A 103 9.68 2.06 19.27
N PRO A 104 10.04 3.36 19.33
CA PRO A 104 10.50 4.13 18.16
C PRO A 104 11.58 3.45 17.29
N PRO A 105 12.71 2.93 17.82
CA PRO A 105 13.71 2.32 16.96
C PRO A 105 13.19 1.06 16.25
N VAL A 106 12.41 0.22 16.94
CA VAL A 106 11.83 -0.98 16.35
C VAL A 106 10.79 -0.62 15.28
N TRP A 107 9.98 0.41 15.53
CA TRP A 107 9.02 0.95 14.54
C TRP A 107 9.69 1.29 13.22
N PHE A 108 10.80 2.03 13.24
CA PHE A 108 11.49 2.43 12.00
C PHE A 108 12.18 1.27 11.30
N TRP A 109 12.77 0.32 12.05
CA TRP A 109 13.33 -0.90 11.46
C TRP A 109 12.27 -1.77 10.78
N LEU A 110 11.14 -1.99 11.45
CA LEU A 110 10.01 -2.73 10.89
C LEU A 110 9.39 -1.98 9.71
N SER A 111 9.27 -0.65 9.78
CA SER A 111 8.79 0.18 8.67
C SER A 111 9.72 0.09 7.45
N ALA A 112 11.04 0.07 7.66
CA ALA A 112 12.00 -0.11 6.58
C ALA A 112 11.89 -1.51 5.97
N ALA A 113 11.83 -2.56 6.80
CA ALA A 113 11.66 -3.93 6.31
C ALA A 113 10.35 -4.10 5.52
N TYR A 114 9.24 -3.58 6.06
CA TYR A 114 7.94 -3.59 5.40
C TYR A 114 7.96 -2.82 4.08
N ALA A 115 8.52 -1.61 4.05
CA ALA A 115 8.69 -0.83 2.82
C ALA A 115 9.54 -1.59 1.78
N GLY A 116 10.57 -2.32 2.21
CA GLY A 116 11.38 -3.17 1.34
C GLY A 116 10.57 -4.30 0.71
N VAL A 117 9.74 -4.99 1.50
CA VAL A 117 8.83 -6.05 1.00
C VAL A 117 7.83 -5.47 0.00
N VAL A 118 7.18 -4.35 0.33
CA VAL A 118 6.24 -3.64 -0.57
C VAL A 118 6.94 -3.17 -1.84
N TRP A 119 8.19 -2.71 -1.75
CA TRP A 119 8.98 -2.33 -2.91
C TRP A 119 9.23 -3.52 -3.86
N LEU A 120 9.61 -4.67 -3.32
CA LEU A 120 9.75 -5.90 -4.10
C LEU A 120 8.43 -6.34 -4.74
N LEU A 121 7.30 -6.12 -4.05
CA LEU A 121 5.98 -6.39 -4.60
C LEU A 121 5.68 -5.54 -5.82
N PHE A 122 5.97 -4.24 -5.77
CA PHE A 122 5.80 -3.38 -6.94
C PHE A 122 6.61 -3.90 -8.15
N ILE A 123 7.80 -4.45 -7.91
CA ILE A 123 8.62 -5.06 -8.97
C ILE A 123 7.99 -6.36 -9.49
N TYR A 124 7.47 -7.21 -8.60
CA TYR A 124 6.79 -8.44 -8.96
C TYR A 124 5.56 -8.18 -9.84
N ASP A 125 4.71 -7.24 -9.43
CA ASP A 125 3.48 -6.84 -10.13
C ASP A 125 3.73 -6.28 -11.53
N MET A 126 4.95 -5.88 -11.87
CA MET A 126 5.29 -5.48 -13.24
C MET A 126 5.10 -6.59 -14.27
N ARG A 127 5.17 -7.85 -13.84
CA ARG A 127 4.86 -9.00 -14.68
C ARG A 127 3.41 -8.95 -15.14
N LEU A 128 2.49 -8.65 -14.22
CA LEU A 128 1.07 -8.54 -14.50
C LEU A 128 0.76 -7.38 -15.44
N ILE A 129 1.32 -6.18 -15.20
CA ILE A 129 1.08 -5.03 -16.08
C ILE A 129 1.58 -5.30 -17.51
N ARG A 130 2.77 -5.90 -17.66
CA ARG A 130 3.29 -6.26 -18.98
C ARG A 130 2.40 -7.29 -19.70
N ALA A 131 1.90 -8.29 -18.98
CA ALA A 131 0.96 -9.24 -19.54
C ALA A 131 -0.33 -8.55 -20.03
N ARG A 132 -0.88 -7.62 -19.25
CA ARG A 132 -2.09 -6.87 -19.62
C ARG A 132 -1.90 -5.95 -20.82
N ILE A 133 -0.74 -5.31 -20.95
CA ILE A 133 -0.39 -4.54 -22.15
C ILE A 133 -0.33 -5.46 -23.38
N ALA A 134 0.29 -6.63 -23.27
CA ALA A 134 0.39 -7.58 -24.38
C ALA A 134 -0.98 -8.13 -24.81
N GLU A 135 -1.91 -8.31 -23.86
CA GLU A 135 -3.27 -8.77 -24.11
C GLU A 135 -4.23 -7.67 -24.61
N SER A 136 -3.87 -6.40 -24.48
CA SER A 136 -4.74 -5.26 -24.81
C SER A 136 -5.10 -5.22 -26.31
N ARG A 137 -6.40 -5.14 -26.58
CA ARG A 137 -6.93 -5.17 -27.96
C ARG A 137 -7.40 -3.81 -28.45
N ASP A 138 -7.65 -2.90 -27.52
CA ASP A 138 -8.22 -1.59 -27.80
C ASP A 138 -7.30 -0.45 -27.30
N ASP A 139 -7.37 0.70 -27.96
CA ASP A 139 -6.54 1.87 -27.65
C ASP A 139 -6.90 2.46 -26.28
N SER A 140 -8.16 2.30 -25.86
CA SER A 140 -8.61 2.71 -24.52
C SER A 140 -7.95 1.90 -23.40
N GLU A 141 -7.82 0.59 -23.56
CA GLU A 141 -7.13 -0.31 -22.62
C GLU A 141 -5.63 -0.03 -22.60
N ARG A 142 -5.02 0.21 -23.77
CA ARG A 142 -3.59 0.56 -23.87
C ARG A 142 -3.28 1.85 -23.13
N ALA A 143 -4.12 2.88 -23.27
CA ALA A 143 -3.95 4.13 -22.54
C ALA A 143 -4.03 3.94 -21.02
N LEU A 144 -4.99 3.13 -20.54
CA LEU A 144 -5.12 2.79 -19.12
C LEU A 144 -3.86 2.06 -18.60
N TYR A 145 -3.41 1.03 -19.29
CA TYR A 145 -2.26 0.24 -18.85
C TYR A 145 -0.92 0.98 -18.98
N ALA A 146 -0.76 1.84 -20.00
CA ALA A 146 0.41 2.71 -20.10
C ALA A 146 0.48 3.67 -18.91
N ARG A 147 -0.67 4.20 -18.46
CA ARG A 147 -0.74 5.04 -17.27
C ARG A 147 -0.43 4.26 -16.00
N ALA A 148 -0.97 3.05 -15.85
CA ALA A 148 -0.66 2.15 -14.75
C ALA A 148 0.82 1.75 -14.70
N MET A 149 1.45 1.50 -15.85
CA MET A 149 2.88 1.23 -15.98
C MET A 149 3.72 2.42 -15.54
N SER A 150 3.37 3.64 -15.97
CA SER A 150 4.09 4.86 -15.59
C SER A 150 4.03 5.09 -14.08
N ASP A 151 2.86 4.88 -13.46
CA ASP A 151 2.69 5.01 -12.02
C ASP A 151 3.47 3.92 -11.26
N GLN A 152 3.43 2.67 -11.70
CA GLN A 152 4.23 1.62 -11.08
C GLN A 152 5.73 1.92 -11.16
N LEU A 153 6.22 2.40 -12.30
CA LEU A 153 7.62 2.74 -12.45
C LEU A 153 8.04 3.89 -11.53
N LEU A 154 7.19 4.89 -11.34
CA LEU A 154 7.44 5.96 -10.36
C LEU A 154 7.54 5.40 -8.94
N ASN A 155 6.66 4.45 -8.60
CA ASN A 155 6.70 3.77 -7.31
C ASN A 155 7.99 2.96 -7.12
N ILE A 156 8.39 2.19 -8.12
CA ILE A 156 9.61 1.36 -8.08
C ILE A 156 10.87 2.22 -8.03
N ARG A 157 10.93 3.31 -8.81
CA ARG A 157 12.17 4.09 -8.98
C ARG A 157 12.35 5.19 -7.94
N ALA A 158 11.26 5.73 -7.40
CA ALA A 158 11.32 6.88 -6.53
C ALA A 158 10.58 6.65 -5.21
N LEU A 159 9.27 6.42 -5.23
CA LEU A 159 8.46 6.52 -4.01
C LEU A 159 8.80 5.43 -2.98
N ALA A 160 8.81 4.15 -3.39
CA ALA A 160 9.12 3.05 -2.48
C ALA A 160 10.59 3.06 -2.00
N PRO A 161 11.61 3.30 -2.86
CA PRO A 161 12.99 3.48 -2.40
C PRO A 161 13.14 4.65 -1.42
N LEU A 162 12.50 5.79 -1.70
CA LEU A 162 12.56 6.96 -0.81
C LEU A 162 11.98 6.65 0.56
N LEU A 163 10.82 5.97 0.62
CA LEU A 163 10.23 5.52 1.88
C LEU A 163 11.13 4.51 2.59
N PHE A 164 11.71 3.55 1.88
CA PHE A 164 12.65 2.59 2.45
C PHE A 164 13.86 3.31 3.07
N VAL A 165 14.52 4.18 2.31
CA VAL A 165 15.70 4.93 2.75
C VAL A 165 15.36 5.88 3.90
N LEU A 166 14.20 6.57 3.84
CA LEU A 166 13.73 7.43 4.92
C LEU A 166 13.61 6.65 6.24
N ASN A 167 12.93 5.49 6.21
CA ASN A 167 12.76 4.65 7.39
C ASN A 167 14.08 4.10 7.91
N LEU A 168 14.94 3.62 6.99
CA LEU A 168 16.25 3.10 7.35
C LEU A 168 17.15 4.18 7.94
N ALA A 169 17.16 5.39 7.37
CA ALA A 169 17.91 6.53 7.89
C ALA A 169 17.41 6.94 9.28
N CYS A 170 16.09 6.98 9.51
CA CYS A 170 15.52 7.22 10.84
C CYS A 170 15.94 6.13 11.84
N ALA A 171 15.89 4.85 11.45
CA ALA A 171 16.30 3.74 12.29
C ALA A 171 17.79 3.83 12.68
N ILE A 172 18.66 4.10 11.72
CA ILE A 172 20.11 4.26 11.92
C ILE A 172 20.39 5.49 12.78
N ALA A 173 19.69 6.61 12.58
CA ALA A 173 19.87 7.83 13.36
C ALA A 173 19.52 7.62 14.84
N ILE A 174 18.41 6.93 15.13
CA ILE A 174 18.02 6.60 16.51
C ILE A 174 19.01 5.62 17.14
N TRP A 175 19.46 4.61 16.38
CA TRP A 175 20.43 3.63 16.87
C TRP A 175 21.81 4.24 17.17
N SER A 176 22.25 5.19 16.34
CA SER A 176 23.56 5.84 16.48
C SER A 176 23.59 6.91 17.58
N TRP A 177 22.45 7.58 17.82
CA TRP A 177 22.34 8.66 18.81
C TRP A 177 21.12 8.50 19.72
N PRO A 178 21.07 7.43 20.55
CA PRO A 178 19.91 7.14 21.40
C PRO A 178 19.65 8.25 22.42
N ASP A 179 20.69 8.87 22.99
CA ASP A 179 20.55 9.99 23.93
C ASP A 179 19.83 11.19 23.33
N LEU A 180 20.03 11.43 22.03
CA LEU A 180 19.45 12.57 21.33
C LEU A 180 17.98 12.32 20.97
N PHE A 181 17.66 11.12 20.47
CA PHE A 181 16.33 10.83 19.94
C PHE A 181 15.39 10.21 20.97
N ILE A 182 15.90 9.41 21.90
CA ILE A 182 15.12 8.77 22.96
C ILE A 182 15.12 9.64 24.20
N ALA A 183 16.28 9.91 24.82
CA ALA A 183 16.33 10.62 26.10
C ALA A 183 15.86 12.08 26.02
N ARG A 184 16.05 12.75 24.87
CA ARG A 184 15.53 14.11 24.62
C ARG A 184 14.23 14.14 23.79
N GLY A 185 13.61 12.98 23.52
CA GLY A 185 12.32 12.90 22.81
C GLY A 185 12.33 13.37 21.35
N ARG A 186 13.50 13.55 20.71
CA ARG A 186 13.57 14.10 19.33
C ARG A 186 13.11 13.13 18.25
N HIS A 187 12.82 11.87 18.58
CA HIS A 187 12.17 10.93 17.67
C HIS A 187 10.84 11.47 17.12
N ILE A 188 10.19 12.40 17.84
CA ILE A 188 8.98 13.12 17.39
C ILE A 188 9.20 13.77 16.01
N TRP A 189 10.34 14.41 15.79
CA TRP A 189 10.64 15.05 14.50
C TRP A 189 10.74 14.04 13.34
N LEU A 190 11.30 12.86 13.62
CA LEU A 190 11.45 11.79 12.63
C LEU A 190 10.08 11.21 12.25
N ILE A 191 9.25 10.89 13.24
CA ILE A 191 7.90 10.35 13.00
C ILE A 191 6.98 11.39 12.34
N SER A 192 7.13 12.68 12.67
CA SER A 192 6.41 13.75 11.96
C SER A 192 6.82 13.85 10.49
N GLY A 193 8.11 13.75 10.18
CA GLY A 193 8.59 13.72 8.79
C GLY A 193 8.09 12.49 8.02
N GLN A 194 8.08 11.32 8.66
CA GLN A 194 7.50 10.09 8.11
C GLN A 194 6.00 10.26 7.84
N LEU A 195 5.24 10.79 8.81
CA LEU A 195 3.81 11.04 8.68
C LEU A 195 3.49 12.00 7.52
N LEU A 196 4.22 13.10 7.40
CA LEU A 196 4.06 14.03 6.27
C LEU A 196 4.33 13.34 4.92
N SER A 197 5.33 12.46 4.87
CA SER A 197 5.63 11.67 3.67
C SER A 197 4.46 10.73 3.31
N PHE A 198 3.87 10.07 4.31
CA PHE A 198 2.68 9.21 4.10
C PHE A 198 1.45 10.00 3.66
N ILE A 199 1.18 11.16 4.26
CA ILE A 199 0.10 12.05 3.84
C ILE A 199 0.31 12.52 2.40
N GLY A 200 1.53 12.92 2.05
CA GLY A 200 1.90 13.29 0.68
C GLY A 200 1.67 12.15 -0.31
N TYR A 201 2.02 10.92 0.06
CA TYR A 201 1.77 9.73 -0.74
C TYR A 201 0.26 9.47 -0.92
N LEU A 202 -0.54 9.60 0.14
CA LEU A 202 -2.00 9.46 0.07
C LEU A 202 -2.63 10.48 -0.88
N PHE A 203 -2.20 11.74 -0.78
CA PHE A 203 -2.66 12.80 -1.68
C PHE A 203 -2.29 12.49 -3.14
N TYR A 204 -1.06 12.05 -3.38
CA TYR A 204 -0.63 11.57 -4.70
C TYR A 204 -1.55 10.46 -5.23
N THR A 205 -1.82 9.45 -4.38
CA THR A 205 -2.63 8.28 -4.75
C THR A 205 -4.07 8.66 -5.05
N SER A 206 -4.66 9.55 -4.25
CA SER A 206 -6.00 10.09 -4.47
C SER A 206 -6.08 10.84 -5.81
N ARG A 207 -5.13 11.75 -6.08
CA ARG A 207 -5.08 12.47 -7.36
C ARG A 207 -4.89 11.52 -8.55
N TYR A 208 -4.05 10.50 -8.39
CA TYR A 208 -3.85 9.49 -9.41
C TYR A 208 -5.15 8.73 -9.70
N PHE A 209 -5.88 8.29 -8.67
CA PHE A 209 -7.17 7.62 -8.83
C PHE A 209 -8.18 8.47 -9.59
N SER A 210 -8.34 9.74 -9.22
CA SER A 210 -9.24 10.66 -9.93
C SER A 210 -8.88 10.82 -11.41
N ALA A 211 -7.59 10.79 -11.74
CA ALA A 211 -7.13 10.89 -13.13
C ALA A 211 -7.40 9.62 -13.96
N ILE A 212 -7.34 8.43 -13.35
CA ILE A 212 -7.56 7.15 -14.06
C ILE A 212 -9.02 6.69 -14.07
N ALA A 213 -9.86 7.16 -13.14
CA ALA A 213 -11.28 6.81 -13.06
C ALA A 213 -12.02 6.91 -14.41
N PRO A 214 -11.89 7.98 -15.23
CA PRO A 214 -12.54 8.03 -16.53
C PRO A 214 -12.01 6.98 -17.52
N LEU A 215 -10.73 6.62 -17.45
CA LEU A 215 -10.12 5.60 -18.30
C LEU A 215 -10.65 4.20 -17.96
N ILE A 216 -10.82 3.90 -16.66
CA ILE A 216 -11.42 2.64 -16.19
C ILE A 216 -12.86 2.51 -16.71
N LEU A 217 -13.64 3.59 -16.62
CA LEU A 217 -15.01 3.61 -17.13
C LEU A 217 -15.06 3.43 -18.66
N GLY A 218 -14.12 4.02 -19.39
CA GLY A 218 -13.96 3.84 -20.83
C GLY A 218 -13.68 2.38 -21.22
N SER A 219 -12.68 1.75 -20.59
CA SER A 219 -12.30 0.36 -20.90
C SER A 219 -13.37 -0.68 -20.57
N ARG A 220 -14.29 -0.35 -19.64
CA ARG A 220 -15.40 -1.23 -19.24
C ARG A 220 -16.65 -1.06 -20.10
N ARG A 221 -16.73 -0.02 -20.94
CA ARG A 221 -17.83 0.15 -21.92
C ARG A 221 -17.53 -0.54 -23.25
N THR A 222 -16.25 -0.74 -23.58
CA THR A 222 -15.81 -1.37 -24.82
C THR A 222 -15.65 -2.89 -24.74
N ASN A 223 -15.66 -3.46 -23.53
CA ASN A 223 -15.72 -4.91 -23.25
C ASN A 223 -17.13 -5.35 -22.83
#